data_AF-J9W8A7-F1
#
_entry.id   AF-J9W8A7-F1
#
_cell.length_a   1.000
_cell.length_b   1.000
_cell.length_c   1.000
_cell.angle_alpha   90.00
_cell.angle_beta   90.00
_cell.angle_gamma   90.00
#
_symmetry.space_group_name_H-M   'P 1'
#
loop_
_entity.id
_entity.type
_entity.pdbx_description
1 polymer ?
#
loop_
_entity_poly.entity_id
_entity_poly.type
_entity_poly.pdbx_seq_one_letter_code
_entity_poly.pdbx_strand_id
1 'polypeptide(L)'
;MTVATQTQFKEALSSKEKFNDFISDYFATHKFLSGSYDDGIYFENYQVHLDSKNGLVITLITGSYTGQAFPIKDTENISVEDFRQLILNKKFADKTTSLSDVFHMTADTIDR
;
A
#
# COMPACT_ATOMS: atom_id res chain seq x y z
N MET A 1 7.58 21.27 -1.15
CA MET A 1 7.34 19.83 -0.93
C MET A 1 5.84 19.64 -0.97
N THR A 2 5.32 19.04 -2.02
CA THR A 2 3.89 18.71 -2.14
C THR A 2 3.63 17.48 -1.29
N VAL A 3 2.75 17.63 -0.30
CA VAL A 3 2.28 16.50 0.51
C VAL A 3 1.48 15.60 -0.41
N ALA A 4 1.89 14.33 -0.56
CA ALA A 4 1.14 13.38 -1.35
C ALA A 4 -0.24 13.16 -0.71
N THR A 5 -1.30 13.28 -1.51
CA THR A 5 -2.69 13.07 -1.07
C THR A 5 -3.23 11.74 -1.59
N GLN A 6 -4.27 11.21 -0.92
CA GLN A 6 -4.94 10.00 -1.38
C GLN A 6 -5.55 10.16 -2.78
N THR A 7 -6.04 11.35 -3.13
CA THR A 7 -6.56 11.67 -4.47
C THR A 7 -5.47 11.53 -5.53
N GLN A 8 -4.28 12.11 -5.29
CA GLN A 8 -3.15 12.01 -6.22
C GLN A 8 -2.69 10.56 -6.42
N PHE A 9 -2.65 9.78 -5.33
CA PHE A 9 -2.33 8.36 -5.40
C PHE A 9 -3.33 7.60 -6.28
N LYS A 10 -4.64 7.82 -6.06
CA LYS A 10 -5.70 7.18 -6.86
C LYS A 10 -5.67 7.62 -8.33
N GLU A 11 -5.42 8.90 -8.60
CA GLU A 11 -5.28 9.41 -9.97
C GLU A 11 -4.07 8.79 -10.68
N ALA A 12 -2.96 8.58 -9.95
CA ALA A 12 -1.74 8.00 -10.51
C ALA A 12 -1.95 6.55 -10.98
N LEU A 13 -2.85 5.78 -10.33
CA LEU A 13 -3.19 4.41 -10.75
C LEU A 13 -3.73 4.30 -12.18
N SER A 14 -4.23 5.40 -12.75
CA SER A 14 -4.83 5.44 -14.10
C SER A 14 -3.86 5.07 -15.24
N SER A 15 -2.55 5.20 -15.04
CA SER A 15 -1.56 4.75 -16.02
C SER A 15 -0.27 4.26 -15.35
N LYS A 16 0.46 3.39 -16.07
CA LYS A 16 1.77 2.90 -15.65
C LYS A 16 2.77 4.03 -15.42
N GLU A 17 2.83 4.98 -16.34
CA GLU A 17 3.76 6.12 -16.28
C GLU A 17 3.47 7.03 -15.09
N LYS A 18 2.21 7.47 -14.93
CA LYS A 18 1.82 8.34 -13.81
C LYS A 18 2.06 7.67 -12.46
N PHE A 19 1.77 6.37 -12.36
CA PHE A 19 2.01 5.64 -11.12
C PHE A 19 3.50 5.52 -10.81
N ASN A 20 4.33 5.25 -11.82
CA ASN A 20 5.77 5.19 -11.65
C ASN A 20 6.36 6.53 -11.20
N ASP A 21 5.93 7.62 -11.81
CA ASP A 21 6.38 8.97 -11.45
C ASP A 21 5.95 9.31 -10.02
N PHE A 22 4.68 9.05 -9.68
CA PHE A 22 4.16 9.25 -8.32
C PHE A 22 4.95 8.45 -7.28
N ILE A 23 5.21 7.17 -7.52
CA ILE A 23 5.95 6.30 -6.59
C ILE A 23 7.38 6.79 -6.42
N SER A 24 8.04 7.18 -7.51
CA SER A 24 9.40 7.70 -7.49
C SER A 24 9.48 9.01 -6.67
N ASP A 25 8.55 9.93 -6.91
CA ASP A 25 8.45 11.20 -6.19
C ASP A 25 8.10 11.01 -4.70
N TYR A 26 7.19 10.08 -4.41
CA TYR A 26 6.81 9.75 -3.03
C TYR A 26 8.02 9.26 -2.25
N PHE A 27 8.74 8.26 -2.76
CA PHE A 27 9.88 7.68 -2.05
C PHE A 27 11.16 8.54 -2.08
N ALA A 28 11.20 9.62 -2.87
CA ALA A 28 12.26 10.63 -2.77
C ALA A 28 12.24 11.35 -1.40
N THR A 29 11.08 11.40 -0.74
CA THR A 29 10.88 12.10 0.54
C THR A 29 10.35 11.20 1.66
N HIS A 30 9.87 10.00 1.33
CA HIS A 30 9.30 9.03 2.29
C HIS A 30 10.09 7.72 2.26
N LYS A 31 10.31 7.13 3.43
CA LYS A 31 11.00 5.82 3.52
C LYS A 31 10.07 4.63 3.27
N PHE A 32 8.80 4.80 3.61
CA PHE A 32 7.81 3.72 3.57
C PHE A 32 6.45 4.28 3.13
N LEU A 33 5.69 3.44 2.41
CA LEU A 33 4.27 3.60 2.19
C LEU A 33 3.55 2.49 2.97
N SER A 34 2.57 2.84 3.81
CA SER A 34 1.86 1.89 4.66
C SER A 34 0.37 1.87 4.38
N GLY A 35 -0.24 0.69 4.48
CA GLY A 35 -1.69 0.55 4.44
C GLY A 35 -2.18 -0.46 5.47
N SER A 36 -3.40 -0.26 5.97
CA SER A 36 -3.98 -1.13 7.00
C SER A 36 -5.45 -1.38 6.71
N TYR A 37 -5.82 -2.66 6.61
CA TYR A 37 -7.21 -3.12 6.57
C TYR A 37 -7.51 -3.91 7.84
N ASP A 38 -8.63 -3.63 8.49
CA ASP A 38 -9.11 -4.35 9.68
C ASP A 38 -10.65 -4.33 9.67
N ASP A 39 -11.28 -5.51 9.77
CA ASP A 39 -12.75 -5.66 9.83
C ASP A 39 -13.25 -6.20 11.18
N GLY A 40 -12.40 -6.23 12.20
CA GLY A 40 -12.68 -6.74 13.53
C GLY A 40 -12.60 -8.27 13.67
N ILE A 41 -12.47 -9.00 12.55
CA ILE A 41 -12.24 -10.46 12.53
C ILE A 41 -10.86 -10.78 11.96
N TYR A 42 -10.41 -9.98 11.00
CA TYR A 42 -9.21 -10.18 10.20
C TYR A 42 -8.52 -8.85 9.92
N PHE A 43 -7.20 -8.88 9.80
CA PHE A 43 -6.42 -7.70 9.44
C PHE A 43 -5.32 -7.99 8.41
N GLU A 44 -5.00 -6.97 7.62
CA GLU A 44 -3.85 -6.92 6.71
C GLU A 44 -3.09 -5.61 6.90
N ASN A 45 -1.80 -5.72 7.22
CA ASN A 45 -0.88 -4.59 7.30
C ASN A 45 0.14 -4.66 6.17
N TYR A 46 0.20 -3.59 5.39
CA TYR A 46 1.10 -3.43 4.25
C TYR A 46 2.20 -2.43 4.60
N GLN A 47 3.43 -2.76 4.24
CA GLN A 47 4.54 -1.84 4.23
C GLN A 47 5.31 -2.00 2.92
N VAL A 48 5.49 -0.90 2.21
CA VAL A 48 6.18 -0.85 0.92
C VAL A 48 7.37 0.08 1.03
N HIS A 49 8.53 -0.33 0.53
CA HIS A 49 9.71 0.53 0.39
C HIS A 49 10.46 0.27 -0.91
N LEU A 50 11.31 1.21 -1.32
CA LEU A 50 12.19 1.04 -2.46
C LEU A 50 13.21 -0.09 -2.22
N ASP A 51 13.35 -0.97 -3.20
CA ASP A 51 14.49 -1.87 -3.31
C ASP A 51 15.65 -1.12 -3.98
N SER A 52 16.86 -1.47 -3.57
CA SER A 52 18.14 -1.07 -4.15
C SER A 52 18.27 -1.27 -5.67
N LYS A 53 17.41 -2.11 -6.28
CA LYS A 53 17.40 -2.45 -7.71
C LYS A 53 16.29 -1.77 -8.52
N ASN A 54 15.78 -0.61 -8.06
CA ASN A 54 14.66 0.11 -8.69
C ASN A 54 13.33 -0.68 -8.71
N GLY A 55 13.17 -1.62 -7.78
CA GLY A 55 11.91 -2.32 -7.51
C GLY A 55 11.28 -1.84 -6.21
N LEU A 56 10.23 -2.53 -5.78
CA LEU A 56 9.60 -2.34 -4.47
C LEU A 56 9.73 -3.62 -3.67
N VAL A 57 9.97 -3.50 -2.38
CA VAL A 57 9.74 -4.59 -1.43
C VAL A 57 8.41 -4.33 -0.76
N ILE A 58 7.51 -5.30 -0.85
CA ILE A 58 6.23 -5.30 -0.14
C ILE A 58 6.31 -6.30 1.01
N THR A 59 5.96 -5.85 2.21
CA THR A 59 5.74 -6.69 3.37
C THR A 59 4.25 -6.70 3.68
N LEU A 60 3.65 -7.89 3.72
CA LEU A 60 2.28 -8.11 4.15
C LEU A 60 2.29 -8.88 5.47
N ILE A 61 1.60 -8.35 6.48
CA ILE A 61 1.31 -9.06 7.72
C ILE A 61 -0.18 -9.29 7.80
N THR A 62 -0.56 -10.56 7.84
CA THR A 62 -1.96 -11.01 7.85
C THR A 62 -2.25 -11.74 9.15
N GLY A 63 -3.38 -11.45 9.78
CA GLY A 63 -3.80 -12.15 10.99
C GLY A 63 -5.31 -12.19 11.17
N SER A 64 -5.76 -12.99 12.15
CA SER A 64 -7.16 -13.10 12.52
C SER A 64 -7.32 -13.03 14.03
N TYR A 65 -8.37 -12.35 14.47
CA TYR A 65 -8.75 -12.26 15.89
C TYR A 65 -9.59 -13.45 16.37
N THR A 66 -10.05 -14.32 15.46
CA THR A 66 -10.96 -15.43 15.78
C THR A 66 -10.28 -16.81 15.89
N GLY A 67 -8.96 -16.84 16.11
CA GLY A 67 -8.20 -18.07 16.40
C GLY A 67 -6.84 -17.81 17.04
N GLN A 68 -6.19 -18.85 17.60
CA GLN A 68 -4.84 -18.77 18.21
C GLN A 68 -3.70 -18.74 17.18
N ALA A 69 -3.96 -18.44 15.91
CA ALA A 69 -2.93 -18.44 14.89
C ALA A 69 -2.08 -17.16 14.99
N PHE A 70 -0.76 -17.31 15.01
CA PHE A 70 0.15 -16.17 14.91
C PHE A 70 -0.01 -15.47 13.56
N PRO A 71 0.13 -14.14 13.52
CA PRO A 71 0.14 -13.41 12.26
C PRO A 71 1.21 -13.96 11.32
N ILE A 72 0.86 -14.11 10.05
CA ILE A 72 1.75 -14.55 8.98
C ILE A 72 2.37 -13.30 8.38
N LYS A 73 3.70 -13.31 8.25
CA LYS A 73 4.46 -12.26 7.55
C LYS A 73 4.97 -12.82 6.23
N ASP A 74 4.64 -12.13 5.15
CA ASP A 74 5.15 -12.39 3.81
C ASP A 74 5.92 -11.17 3.30
N THR A 75 6.98 -11.40 2.52
CA THR A 75 7.82 -10.32 1.98
C THR A 75 8.28 -10.69 0.59
N GLU A 76 7.95 -9.83 -0.37
CA GLU A 76 8.19 -10.05 -1.79
C GLU A 76 8.85 -8.83 -2.43
N ASN A 77 9.70 -9.07 -3.43
CA ASN A 77 10.22 -8.01 -4.29
C ASN A 77 9.38 -7.99 -5.57
N ILE A 78 8.75 -6.86 -5.85
CA ILE A 78 7.84 -6.67 -6.99
C ILE A 78 8.24 -5.44 -7.79
N SER A 79 7.85 -5.38 -9.07
CA SER A 79 8.02 -4.15 -9.85
C SER A 79 6.98 -3.09 -9.46
N VAL A 80 7.25 -1.82 -9.79
CA VAL A 80 6.27 -0.74 -9.58
C VAL A 80 4.96 -0.99 -10.35
N GLU A 81 5.03 -1.63 -11.52
CA GLU A 81 3.83 -1.98 -12.28
C GLU A 81 3.08 -3.15 -11.64
N ASP A 82 3.77 -4.17 -11.14
CA ASP A 82 3.10 -5.27 -10.42
C ASP A 82 2.42 -4.76 -9.16
N PHE A 83 3.02 -3.80 -8.47
CA PHE A 83 2.39 -3.12 -7.35
C PHE A 83 1.13 -2.34 -7.77
N ARG A 84 1.18 -1.63 -8.90
CA ARG A 84 0.00 -0.97 -9.47
C ARG A 84 -1.13 -1.96 -9.76
N GLN A 85 -0.78 -3.10 -10.36
CA GLN A 85 -1.74 -4.17 -10.66
C GLN A 85 -2.30 -4.79 -9.38
N LEU A 86 -1.48 -4.98 -8.35
CA LEU A 86 -1.94 -5.45 -7.05
C LEU A 86 -3.00 -4.50 -6.48
N ILE A 87 -2.74 -3.19 -6.47
CA ILE A 87 -3.69 -2.18 -5.95
C ILE A 87 -5.01 -2.19 -6.74
N LEU A 88 -4.94 -2.31 -8.07
CA LEU A 88 -6.13 -2.29 -8.93
C LEU A 88 -6.98 -3.57 -8.82
N ASN A 89 -6.36 -4.71 -8.55
CA ASN A 89 -7.03 -6.01 -8.65
C ASN A 89 -7.32 -6.66 -7.28
N LYS A 90 -6.65 -6.25 -6.21
CA LYS A 90 -6.87 -6.78 -4.86
C LYS A 90 -8.27 -6.42 -4.38
N LYS A 91 -9.03 -7.45 -3.98
CA LYS A 91 -10.34 -7.33 -3.36
C LYS A 91 -10.25 -7.88 -1.94
N PHE A 92 -10.72 -7.10 -0.97
CA PHE A 92 -10.87 -7.57 0.40
C PHE A 92 -12.13 -8.43 0.56
N ALA A 93 -12.25 -9.07 1.72
CA ALA A 93 -13.47 -9.77 2.11
C ALA A 93 -14.67 -8.82 2.14
N ASP A 94 -14.46 -7.60 2.66
CA ASP A 94 -15.37 -6.49 2.45
C ASP A 94 -15.20 -5.91 1.04
N LYS A 95 -16.23 -6.11 0.20
CA LYS A 95 -16.25 -5.63 -1.19
C LYS A 95 -16.39 -4.11 -1.32
N THR A 96 -16.66 -3.40 -0.22
CA THR A 96 -16.77 -1.94 -0.21
C THR A 96 -15.42 -1.25 -0.04
N THR A 97 -14.38 -1.98 0.38
CA THR A 97 -13.03 -1.44 0.58
C THR A 97 -12.10 -1.92 -0.54
N SER A 98 -11.36 -0.99 -1.17
CA SER A 98 -10.29 -1.33 -2.12
C SER A 98 -8.92 -1.18 -1.48
N LEU A 99 -7.90 -1.86 -2.03
CA LEU A 99 -6.53 -1.69 -1.56
C LEU A 99 -6.04 -0.24 -1.69
N SER A 100 -6.59 0.53 -2.64
CA SER A 100 -6.27 1.94 -2.81
C SER A 100 -6.81 2.84 -1.70
N ASP A 101 -7.83 2.40 -0.95
CA ASP A 101 -8.45 3.16 0.13
C ASP A 101 -7.71 3.02 1.46
N VAL A 102 -7.00 1.90 1.64
CA VAL A 102 -6.34 1.56 2.90
C VAL A 102 -4.91 2.05 2.99
N PHE A 103 -4.31 2.50 1.88
CA PHE A 103 -3.00 3.15 1.90
C PHE A 103 -3.12 4.58 2.43
N HIS A 104 -2.37 4.86 3.50
CA HIS A 104 -2.34 6.17 4.14
C HIS A 104 -1.22 7.01 3.53
N MET A 105 -1.60 8.14 2.94
CA MET A 105 -0.62 9.11 2.45
C MET A 105 -0.23 10.04 3.59
N THR A 106 0.91 10.73 3.48
CA THR A 106 1.35 11.66 4.53
C THR A 106 0.42 12.84 4.78
N ALA A 107 -0.45 13.19 3.83
CA ALA A 107 -1.53 14.14 4.10
C ALA A 107 -2.49 13.62 5.18
N ASP A 108 -2.67 12.30 5.29
CA ASP A 108 -3.57 11.65 6.24
C ASP A 108 -2.96 11.53 7.65
N THR A 109 -1.65 11.78 7.81
CA THR A 109 -0.96 11.73 9.11
C THR A 109 -0.73 13.10 9.75
N ILE A 110 -1.04 14.20 9.05
CA ILE A 110 -0.86 15.57 9.57
C ILE A 110 -2.12 16.08 10.31
N ASP A 111 -3.27 15.40 10.17
CA ASP A 111 -4.56 15.87 10.72
C ASP A 111 -5.13 14.92 11.81
N ARG A 112 -4.27 14.39 12.69
CA ARG A 112 -4.67 13.65 13.90
C ARG A 112 -4.05 14.22 15.16
#